data_AF-A0A9X7ALR7-F1
#
_entry.id   AF-A0A9X7ALR7-F1
#
_cell.length_a   1.000
_cell.length_b   1.000
_cell.length_c   1.000
_cell.angle_alpha   90.00
_cell.angle_beta   90.00
_cell.angle_gamma   90.00
#
_symmetry.space_group_name_H-M   'P 1'
#
loop_
_entity.id
_entity.type
_entity.pdbx_description
1 polymer ?
#
loop_
_entity_poly.entity_id
_entity_poly.type
_entity_poly.pdbx_seq_one_letter_code
_entity_poly.pdbx_strand_id
1 'polypeptide(L)'
;MSSYTVSSSEVQTNRRSMFALLALAISAFGIGTTEFISVGLLPSISKDLNVSVTTAGLTVSLYALGAAVGAPVLTALTASMSRKTLLMWIMVIFIIGNGIAAVATSFTVLIIARIVSAFAHGVFMSIGSTIAAAIVPENKRASAIAIMFTGLTVATITGVPIGTFIGQEFGWRASFMAIVVIGIIAFIANSILVPSNLKNGVPVSFRDQFKLIKNGRLLLVFIITALGYGGTFVTFTYLSPLLQEVTGFEASTVTIILLVYGIAIAIGNMVGGKLSNHNPIRALFYMFFIQAIILFVLTFTAPFKVAGLITIIFMGLFAFMNVPGLQVYVVILAERFVPSAVDVASAINIAAFNGGIALGSYIGGLVTNSLGLIHTAWVGGLMVVGAVILTAWSMTLEKRDQVK
;
A
#
# COMPACT_ATOMS: atom_id res chain seq x y z
N MET A 1 -4.12 30.49 39.84
CA MET A 1 -3.21 29.76 38.93
C MET A 1 -3.07 28.34 39.44
N SER A 2 -3.84 27.38 38.90
CA SER A 2 -3.68 25.96 39.23
C SER A 2 -2.56 25.40 38.35
N SER A 3 -1.38 25.20 38.92
CA SER A 3 -0.26 24.55 38.25
C SER A 3 -0.61 23.09 37.98
N TYR A 4 -0.85 22.74 36.72
CA TYR A 4 -0.92 21.35 36.28
C TYR A 4 0.48 20.72 36.39
N THR A 5 0.82 20.19 37.56
CA THR A 5 1.95 19.28 37.72
C THR A 5 1.55 17.93 37.14
N VAL A 6 1.95 17.69 35.89
CA VAL A 6 1.83 16.36 35.25
C VAL A 6 2.63 15.36 36.09
N SER A 7 1.98 14.30 36.57
CA SER A 7 2.62 13.29 37.41
C SER A 7 3.74 12.56 36.64
N SER A 8 4.83 12.21 37.31
CA SER A 8 5.94 11.42 36.73
C SER A 8 5.45 10.09 36.12
N SER A 9 4.39 9.49 36.69
CA SER A 9 3.74 8.29 36.15
C SER A 9 3.03 8.53 34.82
N GLU A 10 2.45 9.71 34.62
CA GLU A 10 1.75 10.11 33.40
C GLU A 10 2.77 10.41 32.28
N VAL A 11 3.89 11.06 32.61
CA VAL A 11 5.01 11.30 31.69
C VAL A 11 5.65 9.98 31.25
N GLN A 12 5.84 9.04 32.17
CA GLN A 12 6.43 7.72 31.87
C GLN A 12 5.51 6.85 31.01
N THR A 13 4.19 6.89 31.26
CA THR A 13 3.19 6.21 30.44
C THR A 13 3.17 6.78 29.02
N ASN A 14 3.21 8.11 28.87
CA ASN A 14 3.19 8.79 27.58
C ASN A 14 4.47 8.52 26.75
N ARG A 15 5.64 8.47 27.39
CA ARG A 15 6.90 8.07 26.72
C ARG A 15 6.88 6.62 26.24
N ARG A 16 6.38 5.69 27.07
CA ARG A 16 6.30 4.27 26.71
C ARG A 16 5.37 4.02 25.52
N SER A 17 4.22 4.71 25.49
CA SER A 17 3.31 4.66 24.35
C SER A 17 3.96 5.18 23.07
N MET A 18 4.70 6.29 23.12
CA MET A 18 5.40 6.82 21.94
C MET A 18 6.45 5.83 21.39
N PHE A 19 7.25 5.20 22.24
CA PHE A 19 8.22 4.18 21.79
C PHE A 19 7.55 2.95 21.17
N ALA A 20 6.41 2.51 21.73
CA ALA A 20 5.62 1.44 21.13
C ALA A 20 5.03 1.84 19.77
N LEU A 21 4.58 3.10 19.60
CA LEU A 21 4.14 3.61 18.29
C LEU A 21 5.29 3.67 17.28
N LEU A 22 6.49 4.05 17.71
CA LEU A 22 7.68 3.99 16.85
C LEU A 22 8.04 2.56 16.47
N ALA A 23 7.92 1.59 17.38
CA ALA A 23 8.12 0.17 17.06
C ALA A 23 7.14 -0.33 15.99
N LEU A 24 5.85 0.05 16.11
CA LEU A 24 4.85 -0.23 15.09
C LEU A 24 5.15 0.49 13.76
N ALA A 25 5.66 1.72 13.81
CA ALA A 25 6.08 2.45 12.61
C ALA A 25 7.27 1.77 11.91
N ILE A 26 8.24 1.21 12.64
CA ILE A 26 9.35 0.43 12.06
C ILE A 26 8.81 -0.86 11.40
N SER A 27 7.85 -1.54 12.01
CA SER A 27 7.16 -2.67 11.37
C SER A 27 6.46 -2.26 10.06
N ALA A 28 5.70 -1.16 10.10
CA ALA A 28 5.04 -0.62 8.91
C ALA A 28 6.05 -0.23 7.82
N PHE A 29 7.21 0.29 8.22
CA PHE A 29 8.30 0.62 7.31
C PHE A 29 8.87 -0.62 6.62
N GLY A 30 9.17 -1.67 7.38
CA GLY A 30 9.65 -2.94 6.82
C GLY A 30 8.64 -3.55 5.84
N ILE A 31 7.37 -3.59 6.24
CA ILE A 31 6.28 -4.14 5.43
C ILE A 31 6.06 -3.34 4.14
N GLY A 32 5.98 -2.01 4.23
CA GLY A 32 5.85 -1.15 3.04
C GLY A 32 7.03 -1.25 2.10
N THR A 33 8.24 -1.42 2.65
CA THR A 33 9.44 -1.61 1.83
C THR A 33 9.32 -2.94 1.08
N THR A 34 8.98 -4.03 1.78
CA THR A 34 8.75 -5.34 1.15
C THR A 34 7.68 -5.33 0.07
N GLU A 35 6.60 -4.57 0.25
CA GLU A 35 5.51 -4.50 -0.72
C GLU A 35 6.00 -4.01 -2.09
N PHE A 36 6.75 -2.90 -2.10
CA PHE A 36 7.09 -2.19 -3.33
C PHE A 36 8.51 -2.44 -3.84
N ILE A 37 9.40 -3.04 -3.03
CA ILE A 37 10.81 -3.21 -3.40
C ILE A 37 11.02 -3.97 -4.72
N SER A 38 10.15 -4.95 -5.01
CA SER A 38 10.22 -5.72 -6.25
C SER A 38 10.18 -4.85 -7.51
N VAL A 39 9.49 -3.70 -7.48
CA VAL A 39 9.37 -2.78 -8.63
C VAL A 39 10.74 -2.30 -9.10
N GLY A 40 11.61 -1.89 -8.18
CA GLY A 40 12.96 -1.44 -8.51
C GLY A 40 13.89 -2.58 -8.90
N LEU A 41 13.64 -3.79 -8.38
CA LEU A 41 14.48 -4.98 -8.55
C LEU A 41 14.08 -5.87 -9.74
N LEU A 42 12.98 -5.56 -10.45
CA LEU A 42 12.47 -6.39 -11.55
C LEU A 42 13.55 -6.77 -12.58
N PRO A 43 14.35 -5.83 -13.13
CA PRO A 43 15.39 -6.18 -14.09
C PRO A 43 16.44 -7.15 -13.51
N SER A 44 16.87 -6.91 -12.28
CA SER A 44 17.87 -7.75 -11.59
C SER A 44 17.33 -9.15 -11.30
N ILE A 45 16.08 -9.28 -10.86
CA ILE A 45 15.42 -10.57 -10.62
C ILE A 45 15.25 -11.34 -11.94
N SER A 46 14.80 -10.66 -12.99
CA SER A 46 14.61 -11.24 -14.32
C SER A 46 15.92 -11.82 -14.87
N LYS A 47 17.01 -11.05 -14.80
CA LYS A 47 18.34 -11.46 -15.26
C LYS A 47 18.91 -12.62 -14.44
N ASP A 48 18.87 -12.53 -13.12
CA ASP A 48 19.50 -13.50 -12.22
C ASP A 48 18.78 -14.86 -12.20
N LEU A 49 17.45 -14.87 -12.25
CA LEU A 49 16.65 -16.10 -12.25
C LEU A 49 16.29 -16.59 -13.67
N ASN A 50 16.79 -15.92 -14.70
CA ASN A 50 16.54 -16.21 -16.12
C ASN A 50 15.04 -16.35 -16.45
N VAL A 51 14.24 -15.39 -15.98
CA VAL A 51 12.80 -15.30 -16.27
C VAL A 51 12.48 -13.99 -16.96
N SER A 52 11.41 -13.93 -17.74
CA SER A 52 10.99 -12.67 -18.37
C SER A 52 10.65 -11.59 -17.33
N VAL A 53 10.76 -10.31 -17.70
CA VAL A 53 10.32 -9.18 -16.85
C VAL A 53 8.83 -9.32 -16.49
N THR A 54 8.01 -9.81 -17.42
CA THR A 54 6.60 -10.16 -17.19
C THR A 54 6.44 -11.16 -16.05
N THR A 55 7.21 -12.27 -16.10
CA THR A 55 7.21 -13.29 -15.05
C THR A 55 7.67 -12.69 -13.73
N ALA A 56 8.76 -11.92 -13.72
CA ALA A 56 9.24 -11.23 -12.52
C ALA A 56 8.17 -10.30 -11.91
N GLY A 57 7.33 -9.67 -12.73
CA GLY A 57 6.18 -8.85 -12.31
C GLY A 57 5.17 -9.59 -11.42
N LEU A 58 5.08 -10.92 -11.53
CA LEU A 58 4.23 -11.73 -10.64
C LEU A 58 4.65 -11.62 -9.16
N THR A 59 5.90 -11.22 -8.86
CA THR A 59 6.34 -10.96 -7.48
C THR A 59 5.61 -9.80 -6.83
N VAL A 60 5.10 -8.86 -7.63
CA VAL A 60 4.23 -7.76 -7.18
C VAL A 60 2.78 -8.24 -7.16
N SER A 61 2.30 -8.85 -8.23
CA SER A 61 0.90 -9.27 -8.34
C SER A 61 0.48 -10.26 -7.26
N LEU A 62 1.27 -11.32 -7.05
CA LEU A 62 0.95 -12.37 -6.08
C LEU A 62 1.19 -11.93 -4.63
N TYR A 63 2.11 -10.99 -4.40
CA TYR A 63 2.24 -10.35 -3.09
C TYR A 63 0.99 -9.54 -2.77
N ALA A 64 0.56 -8.66 -3.67
CA ALA A 64 -0.64 -7.85 -3.45
C ALA A 64 -1.90 -8.71 -3.32
N LEU A 65 -2.04 -9.76 -4.14
CA LEU A 65 -3.14 -10.72 -4.00
C LEU A 65 -3.12 -11.43 -2.64
N GLY A 66 -1.94 -11.87 -2.20
CA GLY A 66 -1.74 -12.46 -0.88
C GLY A 66 -2.11 -11.51 0.25
N ALA A 67 -1.82 -10.21 0.13
CA ALA A 67 -2.21 -9.21 1.13
C ALA A 67 -3.73 -8.94 1.10
N ALA A 68 -4.33 -8.83 -0.09
CA ALA A 68 -5.77 -8.62 -0.28
C ALA A 68 -6.61 -9.74 0.34
N VAL A 69 -6.21 -10.99 0.12
CA VAL A 69 -6.91 -12.18 0.64
C VAL A 69 -6.49 -12.49 2.08
N GLY A 70 -5.21 -12.31 2.38
CA GLY A 70 -4.61 -12.63 3.68
C GLY A 70 -5.22 -11.84 4.82
N ALA A 71 -5.44 -10.53 4.62
CA ALA A 71 -6.00 -9.65 5.65
C ALA A 71 -7.35 -10.16 6.21
N PRO A 72 -8.43 -10.34 5.42
CA PRO A 72 -9.72 -10.79 5.94
C PRO A 72 -9.68 -12.23 6.47
N VAL A 73 -9.02 -13.14 5.77
CA VAL A 73 -8.99 -14.57 6.14
C VAL A 73 -8.25 -14.77 7.47
N LEU A 74 -7.02 -14.26 7.57
CA LEU A 74 -6.22 -14.46 8.77
C LEU A 74 -6.75 -13.62 9.94
N THR A 75 -7.31 -12.43 9.71
CA THR A 75 -7.97 -11.67 10.80
C THR A 75 -9.13 -12.46 11.40
N ALA A 76 -9.94 -13.14 10.57
CA ALA A 76 -11.03 -13.99 11.06
C ALA A 76 -10.50 -15.21 11.84
N LEU A 77 -9.48 -15.90 11.30
CA LEU A 77 -8.90 -17.09 11.93
C LEU A 77 -8.17 -16.80 13.23
N THR A 78 -7.69 -15.57 13.42
CA THR A 78 -6.86 -15.17 14.57
C THR A 78 -7.59 -14.26 15.55
N ALA A 79 -8.92 -14.11 15.43
CA ALA A 79 -9.73 -13.20 16.23
C ALA A 79 -9.64 -13.45 17.75
N SER A 80 -9.45 -14.70 18.17
CA SER A 80 -9.32 -15.09 19.57
C SER A 80 -7.91 -14.89 20.15
N MET A 81 -6.90 -14.61 19.31
CA MET A 81 -5.52 -14.43 19.77
C MET A 81 -5.34 -13.04 20.40
N SER A 82 -4.48 -12.97 21.42
CA SER A 82 -4.07 -11.67 21.97
C SER A 82 -3.36 -10.85 20.90
N ARG A 83 -3.57 -9.53 20.90
CA ARG A 83 -3.03 -8.63 19.86
C ARG A 83 -1.50 -8.64 19.82
N LYS A 84 -0.84 -8.71 20.98
CA LYS A 84 0.62 -8.81 21.05
C LYS A 84 1.10 -10.15 20.50
N THR A 85 0.52 -11.28 20.92
CA THR A 85 0.91 -12.61 20.42
C THR A 85 0.82 -12.67 18.90
N LEU A 86 -0.26 -12.14 18.35
CA LEU A 86 -0.50 -12.14 16.92
C LEU A 86 0.47 -11.20 16.17
N LEU A 87 0.75 -10.01 16.70
CA LEU A 87 1.79 -9.13 16.17
C LEU A 87 3.16 -9.85 16.12
N MET A 88 3.53 -10.57 17.18
CA MET A 88 4.80 -11.31 17.22
C MET A 88 4.86 -12.41 16.15
N TRP A 89 3.78 -13.19 15.97
CA TRP A 89 3.72 -14.21 14.92
C TRP A 89 3.78 -13.62 13.51
N ILE A 90 3.09 -12.50 13.28
CA ILE A 90 3.14 -11.78 12.00
C ILE A 90 4.57 -11.34 11.70
N MET A 91 5.28 -10.80 12.70
CA MET A 91 6.68 -10.42 12.52
C MET A 91 7.59 -11.62 12.24
N VAL A 92 7.35 -12.78 12.84
CA VAL A 92 8.07 -14.04 12.52
C VAL A 92 7.80 -14.45 11.07
N ILE A 93 6.54 -14.49 10.64
CA ILE A 93 6.17 -14.85 9.25
C ILE A 93 6.78 -13.85 8.26
N PHE A 94 6.80 -12.57 8.59
CA PHE A 94 7.45 -11.52 7.80
C PHE A 94 8.95 -11.78 7.65
N ILE A 95 9.65 -12.08 8.75
CA ILE A 95 11.09 -12.39 8.75
C ILE A 95 11.36 -13.66 7.94
N ILE A 96 10.59 -14.74 8.15
CA ILE A 96 10.75 -16.00 7.42
C ILE A 96 10.49 -15.80 5.93
N GLY A 97 9.38 -15.15 5.56
CA GLY A 97 9.04 -14.90 4.17
C GLY A 97 10.12 -14.10 3.44
N ASN A 98 10.61 -13.01 4.04
CA ASN A 98 11.71 -12.24 3.44
C ASN A 98 13.06 -12.99 3.50
N GLY A 99 13.28 -13.83 4.51
CA GLY A 99 14.46 -14.68 4.61
C GLY A 99 14.52 -15.72 3.49
N ILE A 100 13.40 -16.38 3.19
CA ILE A 100 13.28 -17.29 2.05
C ILE A 100 13.54 -16.52 0.75
N ALA A 101 13.00 -15.30 0.59
CA ALA A 101 13.26 -14.48 -0.59
C ALA A 101 14.76 -14.11 -0.72
N ALA A 102 15.42 -13.80 0.40
CA ALA A 102 16.84 -13.45 0.44
C ALA A 102 17.77 -14.62 0.05
N VAL A 103 17.32 -15.87 0.17
CA VAL A 103 18.10 -17.06 -0.22
C VAL A 103 17.51 -17.81 -1.42
N ALA A 104 16.48 -17.26 -2.07
CA ALA A 104 15.76 -17.95 -3.12
C ALA A 104 16.66 -18.16 -4.36
N THR A 105 16.82 -19.40 -4.79
CA THR A 105 17.62 -19.80 -5.95
C THR A 105 16.77 -20.04 -7.21
N SER A 106 15.45 -20.02 -7.09
CA SER A 106 14.53 -20.18 -8.21
C SER A 106 13.34 -19.23 -8.08
N PHE A 107 12.71 -18.92 -9.21
CA PHE A 107 11.56 -18.02 -9.25
C PHE A 107 10.36 -18.54 -8.44
N THR A 108 10.12 -19.85 -8.47
CA THR A 108 9.06 -20.49 -7.68
C THR A 108 9.27 -20.27 -6.18
N VAL A 109 10.49 -20.44 -5.69
CA VAL A 109 10.82 -20.21 -4.26
C VAL A 109 10.59 -18.74 -3.90
N LEU A 110 11.00 -17.81 -4.77
CA LEU A 110 10.76 -16.38 -4.58
C LEU A 110 9.26 -16.08 -4.49
N ILE A 111 8.43 -16.64 -5.38
CA ILE A 111 6.98 -16.40 -5.34
C ILE A 111 6.33 -16.96 -4.08
N ILE A 112 6.73 -18.15 -3.62
CA ILE A 112 6.27 -18.70 -2.34
C ILE A 112 6.64 -17.75 -1.21
N ALA A 113 7.87 -17.25 -1.20
CA ALA A 113 8.34 -16.27 -0.21
C ALA A 113 7.52 -14.96 -0.23
N ARG A 114 7.14 -14.47 -1.42
CA ARG A 114 6.25 -13.31 -1.59
C ARG A 114 4.87 -13.57 -1.02
N ILE A 115 4.26 -14.72 -1.29
CA ILE A 115 2.92 -15.06 -0.75
C ILE A 115 2.97 -15.18 0.78
N VAL A 116 3.99 -15.84 1.33
CA VAL A 116 4.17 -15.99 2.78
C VAL A 116 4.33 -14.62 3.46
N SER A 117 5.18 -13.74 2.92
CA SER A 117 5.37 -12.38 3.48
C SER A 117 4.14 -11.48 3.29
N ALA A 118 3.34 -11.68 2.24
CA ALA A 118 2.10 -10.96 2.01
C ALA A 118 1.02 -11.24 3.05
N PHE A 119 0.96 -12.48 3.55
CA PHE A 119 0.06 -12.84 4.65
C PHE A 119 0.36 -12.04 5.91
N ALA A 120 1.64 -11.81 6.23
CA ALA A 120 2.03 -10.96 7.35
C ALA A 120 1.60 -9.50 7.13
N HIS A 121 1.76 -8.97 5.92
CA HIS A 121 1.33 -7.62 5.58
C HIS A 121 -0.16 -7.40 5.84
N GLY A 122 -1.03 -8.22 5.24
CA GLY A 122 -2.48 -8.01 5.32
C GLY A 122 -2.99 -7.96 6.77
N VAL A 123 -2.46 -8.84 7.64
CA VAL A 123 -2.86 -8.90 9.04
C VAL A 123 -2.27 -7.76 9.87
N PHE A 124 -1.02 -7.38 9.59
CA PHE A 124 -0.36 -6.29 10.30
C PHE A 124 -1.13 -4.97 10.19
N MET A 125 -1.63 -4.61 9.01
CA MET A 125 -2.31 -3.32 8.82
C MET A 125 -3.56 -3.17 9.70
N SER A 126 -4.32 -4.27 9.83
CA SER A 126 -5.50 -4.34 10.69
C SER A 126 -5.13 -4.28 12.18
N ILE A 127 -4.14 -5.07 12.59
CA ILE A 127 -3.83 -5.22 14.01
C ILE A 127 -2.96 -4.09 14.54
N GLY A 128 -1.99 -3.63 13.75
CA GLY A 128 -1.11 -2.53 14.11
C GLY A 128 -1.90 -1.27 14.42
N SER A 129 -2.89 -0.92 13.59
CA SER A 129 -3.77 0.23 13.81
C SER A 129 -4.61 0.06 15.09
N THR A 130 -5.14 -1.15 15.32
CA THR A 130 -5.87 -1.49 16.55
C THR A 130 -4.98 -1.36 17.80
N ILE A 131 -3.75 -1.87 17.75
CA ILE A 131 -2.77 -1.76 18.85
C ILE A 131 -2.41 -0.29 19.08
N ALA A 132 -2.12 0.46 18.02
CA ALA A 132 -1.78 1.88 18.12
C ALA A 132 -2.88 2.68 18.81
N ALA A 133 -4.14 2.42 18.49
CA ALA A 133 -5.29 3.05 19.14
C ALA A 133 -5.50 2.58 20.59
N ALA A 134 -5.13 1.34 20.93
CA ALA A 134 -5.34 0.77 22.26
C ALA A 134 -4.32 1.26 23.31
N ILE A 135 -3.16 1.75 22.87
CA ILE A 135 -2.06 2.17 23.77
C ILE A 135 -2.01 3.68 24.06
N VAL A 136 -3.01 4.42 23.59
CA VAL A 136 -3.14 5.88 23.81
C VAL A 136 -4.54 6.25 24.31
N PRO A 137 -4.70 7.44 24.93
CA PRO A 137 -6.03 7.99 25.24
C PRO A 137 -6.91 8.14 24.00
N GLU A 138 -8.23 8.06 24.19
CA GLU A 138 -9.23 8.06 23.12
C GLU A 138 -9.10 9.25 22.16
N ASN A 139 -8.85 10.45 22.70
CA ASN A 139 -8.67 11.67 21.93
C ASN A 139 -7.36 11.73 21.11
N LYS A 140 -6.47 10.73 21.23
CA LYS A 140 -5.20 10.64 20.50
C LYS A 140 -5.12 9.43 19.57
N ARG A 141 -6.16 8.60 19.48
CA ARG A 141 -6.17 7.36 18.69
C ARG A 141 -5.85 7.58 17.21
N ALA A 142 -6.47 8.57 16.59
CA ALA A 142 -6.23 8.90 15.18
C ALA A 142 -4.76 9.29 14.93
N SER A 143 -4.17 10.09 15.82
CA SER A 143 -2.76 10.48 15.75
C SER A 143 -1.83 9.28 15.92
N ALA A 144 -2.13 8.37 16.84
CA ALA A 144 -1.35 7.15 17.04
C ALA A 144 -1.36 6.24 15.81
N ILE A 145 -2.53 6.05 15.19
CA ILE A 145 -2.66 5.33 13.93
C ILE A 145 -1.85 6.03 12.83
N ALA A 146 -1.95 7.36 12.72
CA ALA A 146 -1.18 8.13 11.73
C ALA A 146 0.34 7.99 11.91
N ILE A 147 0.84 7.97 13.14
CA ILE A 147 2.28 7.72 13.44
C ILE A 147 2.71 6.35 12.91
N MET A 148 1.90 5.30 13.13
CA MET A 148 2.20 3.98 12.57
C MET A 148 2.25 4.01 11.04
N PHE A 149 1.23 4.57 10.38
CA PHE A 149 1.16 4.66 8.91
C PHE A 149 2.24 5.57 8.31
N THR A 150 2.82 6.47 9.10
CA THR A 150 3.99 7.26 8.68
C THR A 150 5.15 6.33 8.31
N GLY A 151 5.31 5.19 8.99
CA GLY A 151 6.30 4.18 8.61
C GLY A 151 6.14 3.68 7.17
N LEU A 152 4.90 3.42 6.74
CA LEU A 152 4.58 3.04 5.36
C LEU A 152 4.94 4.15 4.36
N THR A 153 4.62 5.40 4.71
CA THR A 153 4.95 6.56 3.87
C THR A 153 6.46 6.71 3.71
N VAL A 154 7.22 6.61 4.81
CA VAL A 154 8.69 6.64 4.79
C VAL A 154 9.25 5.47 3.99
N ALA A 155 8.64 4.28 4.04
CA ALA A 155 9.08 3.15 3.24
C ALA A 155 9.02 3.41 1.74
N THR A 156 7.94 4.01 1.25
CA THR A 156 7.82 4.35 -0.17
C THR A 156 8.80 5.45 -0.58
N ILE A 157 9.05 6.43 0.29
CA ILE A 157 9.99 7.53 0.01
C ILE A 157 11.43 7.05 0.01
N THR A 158 11.86 6.31 1.05
CA THR A 158 13.28 6.00 1.28
C THR A 158 13.58 4.52 1.22
N GLY A 159 12.73 3.66 1.81
CA GLY A 159 12.95 2.22 1.88
C GLY A 159 13.10 1.57 0.50
N VAL A 160 12.17 1.87 -0.42
CA VAL A 160 12.18 1.31 -1.78
C VAL A 160 13.40 1.75 -2.59
N PRO A 161 13.74 3.06 -2.70
CA PRO A 161 14.96 3.47 -3.40
C PRO A 161 16.24 2.93 -2.77
N ILE A 162 16.38 2.98 -1.44
CA ILE A 162 17.58 2.47 -0.76
C ILE A 162 17.70 0.96 -0.95
N GLY A 163 16.60 0.22 -0.83
CA GLY A 163 16.61 -1.22 -1.11
C GLY A 163 16.93 -1.50 -2.58
N THR A 164 16.45 -0.68 -3.51
CA THR A 164 16.73 -0.83 -4.94
C THR A 164 18.22 -0.61 -5.21
N PHE A 165 18.80 0.44 -4.62
CA PHE A 165 20.24 0.70 -4.65
C PHE A 165 21.05 -0.49 -4.14
N ILE A 166 20.72 -1.01 -2.94
CA ILE A 166 21.37 -2.19 -2.36
C ILE A 166 21.29 -3.37 -3.33
N GLY A 167 20.14 -3.55 -3.99
CA GLY A 167 19.93 -4.67 -4.91
C GLY A 167 20.65 -4.52 -6.25
N GLN A 168 20.95 -3.29 -6.66
CA GLN A 168 21.75 -3.00 -7.84
C GLN A 168 23.25 -3.26 -7.56
N GLU A 169 23.75 -2.83 -6.41
CA GLU A 169 25.17 -2.95 -6.04
C GLU A 169 25.56 -4.33 -5.51
N PHE A 170 24.72 -4.94 -4.69
CA PHE A 170 25.02 -6.19 -3.96
C PHE A 170 24.12 -7.37 -4.38
N GLY A 171 23.28 -7.17 -5.40
CA GLY A 171 22.30 -8.14 -5.87
C GLY A 171 20.97 -8.09 -5.10
N TRP A 172 19.87 -8.39 -5.80
CA TRP A 172 18.50 -8.23 -5.30
C TRP A 172 18.20 -9.00 -3.99
N ARG A 173 18.92 -10.10 -3.74
CA ARG A 173 18.85 -10.87 -2.49
C ARG A 173 19.32 -10.06 -1.26
N ALA A 174 20.31 -9.19 -1.42
CA ALA A 174 20.80 -8.33 -0.35
C ALA A 174 19.72 -7.33 0.13
N SER A 175 18.86 -6.85 -0.77
CA SER A 175 17.71 -6.01 -0.42
C SER A 175 16.74 -6.74 0.50
N PHE A 176 16.41 -8.00 0.19
CA PHE A 176 15.57 -8.83 1.06
C PHE A 176 16.26 -9.15 2.39
N MET A 177 17.59 -9.33 2.40
CA MET A 177 18.35 -9.48 3.65
C MET A 177 18.29 -8.21 4.53
N ALA A 178 18.41 -7.02 3.94
CA ALA A 178 18.25 -5.76 4.67
C ALA A 178 16.84 -5.64 5.28
N ILE A 179 15.81 -6.06 4.54
CA ILE A 179 14.43 -6.14 5.04
C ILE A 179 14.31 -7.14 6.21
N VAL A 180 14.99 -8.28 6.15
CA VAL A 180 15.03 -9.25 7.26
C VAL A 180 15.61 -8.61 8.52
N VAL A 181 16.72 -7.87 8.39
CA VAL A 181 17.33 -7.14 9.52
C VAL A 181 16.35 -6.12 10.10
N ILE A 182 15.66 -5.33 9.26
CA ILE A 182 14.60 -4.42 9.70
C ILE A 182 13.49 -5.18 10.42
N GLY A 183 13.09 -6.34 9.91
CA GLY A 183 12.10 -7.22 10.52
C GLY A 183 12.51 -7.71 11.90
N ILE A 184 13.77 -8.11 12.08
CA ILE A 184 14.33 -8.54 13.37
C ILE A 184 14.34 -7.36 14.36
N ILE A 185 14.78 -6.18 13.93
CA ILE A 185 14.75 -4.96 14.76
C ILE A 185 13.31 -4.66 15.20
N ALA A 186 12.36 -4.70 14.27
CA ALA A 186 10.95 -4.50 14.54
C ALA A 186 10.40 -5.57 15.51
N PHE A 187 10.74 -6.84 15.33
CA PHE A 187 10.33 -7.93 16.22
C PHE A 187 10.84 -7.69 17.65
N ILE A 188 12.13 -7.37 17.81
CA ILE A 188 12.73 -7.08 19.12
C ILE A 188 12.05 -5.85 19.75
N ALA A 189 11.92 -4.75 19.00
CA ALA A 189 11.29 -3.53 19.46
C ALA A 189 9.85 -3.77 19.93
N ASN A 190 9.04 -4.50 19.14
CA ASN A 190 7.66 -4.82 19.52
C ASN A 190 7.59 -5.76 20.73
N SER A 191 8.51 -6.72 20.86
CA SER A 191 8.52 -7.64 22.00
C SER A 191 8.72 -6.92 23.34
N ILE A 192 9.58 -5.89 23.35
CA ILE A 192 9.94 -5.09 24.52
C ILE A 192 8.92 -3.97 24.78
N LEU A 193 8.54 -3.23 23.73
CA LEU A 193 7.84 -1.95 23.87
C LEU A 193 6.31 -2.08 23.84
N VAL A 194 5.76 -3.01 23.04
CA VAL A 194 4.29 -3.20 22.95
C VAL A 194 3.80 -3.90 24.22
N PRO A 195 2.78 -3.37 24.92
CA PRO A 195 2.30 -3.95 26.17
C PRO A 195 1.61 -5.32 25.94
N SER A 196 1.77 -6.23 26.89
CA SER A 196 1.23 -7.61 26.79
C SER A 196 -0.23 -7.74 27.24
N ASN A 197 -0.79 -6.74 27.93
CA ASN A 197 -2.15 -6.75 28.49
C ASN A 197 -3.21 -6.23 27.51
N LEU A 198 -2.95 -6.32 26.21
CA LEU A 198 -3.90 -5.89 25.18
C LEU A 198 -5.04 -6.89 25.04
N LYS A 199 -6.28 -6.38 25.10
CA LYS A 199 -7.50 -7.20 24.98
C LYS A 199 -7.52 -7.94 23.64
N ASN A 200 -8.16 -9.10 23.63
CA ASN A 200 -8.43 -9.88 22.42
C ASN A 200 -9.27 -9.08 21.42
N GLY A 201 -9.23 -9.49 20.15
CA GLY A 201 -10.06 -8.86 19.13
C GLY A 201 -11.55 -9.09 19.37
N VAL A 202 -12.36 -8.09 19.02
CA VAL A 202 -13.79 -8.32 18.81
C VAL A 202 -13.94 -9.02 17.45
N PRO A 203 -14.61 -10.18 17.37
CA PRO A 203 -14.81 -10.87 16.10
C PRO A 203 -15.60 -9.99 15.14
N VAL A 204 -15.12 -9.87 13.91
CA VAL A 204 -15.91 -9.26 12.83
C VAL A 204 -17.00 -10.24 12.43
N SER A 205 -18.26 -9.81 12.48
CA SER A 205 -19.40 -10.65 12.08
C SER A 205 -19.38 -10.89 10.57
N PHE A 206 -19.35 -12.16 10.13
CA PHE A 206 -19.50 -12.54 8.72
C PHE A 206 -20.78 -11.95 8.08
N ARG A 207 -21.82 -11.73 8.89
CA ARG A 207 -23.06 -11.10 8.45
C ARG A 207 -22.85 -9.67 7.99
N ASP A 208 -21.95 -8.93 8.63
CA ASP A 208 -21.66 -7.54 8.29
C ASP A 208 -20.78 -7.43 7.04
N GLN A 209 -19.83 -8.35 6.83
CA GLN A 209 -19.10 -8.47 5.56
C GLN A 209 -20.05 -8.70 4.38
N PHE A 210 -21.03 -9.58 4.55
CA PHE A 210 -22.00 -9.90 3.50
C PHE A 210 -22.94 -8.73 3.17
N LYS A 211 -23.36 -7.94 4.17
CA LYS A 211 -24.15 -6.72 3.95
C LYS A 211 -23.40 -5.69 3.11
N LEU A 212 -22.09 -5.52 3.35
CA LEU A 212 -21.26 -4.57 2.61
C LEU A 212 -21.13 -4.95 1.13
N ILE A 213 -20.87 -6.22 0.83
CA ILE A 213 -20.69 -6.70 -0.55
C ILE A 213 -22.02 -6.65 -1.34
N LYS A 214 -23.15 -6.84 -0.66
CA LYS A 214 -24.48 -6.70 -1.28
C LYS A 214 -24.91 -5.26 -1.50
N ASN A 215 -24.27 -4.28 -0.85
CA ASN A 215 -24.62 -2.89 -1.02
C ASN A 215 -23.98 -2.34 -2.30
N GLY A 216 -24.81 -2.02 -3.29
CA GLY A 216 -24.33 -1.55 -4.60
C GLY A 216 -23.49 -0.26 -4.55
N ARG A 217 -23.70 0.63 -3.57
CA ARG A 217 -22.90 1.86 -3.41
C ARG A 217 -21.49 1.56 -2.93
N LEU A 218 -21.37 0.70 -1.93
CA LEU A 218 -20.07 0.28 -1.41
C LEU A 218 -19.30 -0.57 -2.41
N LEU A 219 -19.97 -1.51 -3.09
CA LEU A 219 -19.36 -2.32 -4.13
C LEU A 219 -18.82 -1.45 -5.28
N LEU A 220 -19.59 -0.45 -5.70
CA LEU A 220 -19.15 0.52 -6.71
C LEU A 220 -17.85 1.22 -6.29
N VAL A 221 -17.75 1.67 -5.03
CA VAL A 221 -16.52 2.32 -4.55
C VAL A 221 -15.35 1.36 -4.42
N PHE A 222 -15.57 0.11 -4.01
CA PHE A 222 -14.48 -0.88 -4.02
C PHE A 222 -13.95 -1.14 -5.43
N ILE A 223 -14.82 -1.16 -6.44
CA ILE A 223 -14.41 -1.28 -7.84
C ILE A 223 -13.66 -0.01 -8.30
N ILE A 224 -14.15 1.19 -7.93
CA ILE A 224 -13.45 2.46 -8.21
C ILE A 224 -12.04 2.44 -7.60
N THR A 225 -11.90 1.99 -6.34
CA THR A 225 -10.60 1.83 -5.68
C THR A 225 -9.68 0.90 -6.47
N ALA A 226 -10.16 -0.29 -6.80
CA ALA A 226 -9.37 -1.28 -7.53
C ALA A 226 -8.93 -0.79 -8.92
N LEU A 227 -9.82 -0.14 -9.67
CA LEU A 227 -9.52 0.37 -11.01
C LEU A 227 -8.65 1.63 -10.98
N GLY A 228 -9.01 2.61 -10.15
CA GLY A 228 -8.35 3.92 -10.14
C GLY A 228 -6.93 3.84 -9.60
N TYR A 229 -6.74 3.12 -8.49
CA TYR A 229 -5.42 2.89 -7.93
C TYR A 229 -4.65 1.83 -8.72
N GLY A 230 -5.29 0.70 -9.03
CA GLY A 230 -4.68 -0.40 -9.77
C GLY A 230 -4.24 -0.04 -11.19
N GLY A 231 -4.96 0.86 -11.88
CA GLY A 231 -4.60 1.32 -13.22
C GLY A 231 -3.21 1.96 -13.28
N THR A 232 -2.78 2.61 -12.20
CA THR A 232 -1.41 3.15 -12.10
C THR A 232 -0.36 2.04 -12.00
N PHE A 233 -0.70 0.90 -11.39
CA PHE A 233 0.20 -0.25 -11.24
C PHE A 233 0.42 -1.04 -12.53
N VAL A 234 -0.40 -0.82 -13.57
CA VAL A 234 -0.12 -1.33 -14.91
C VAL A 234 1.25 -0.83 -15.40
N THR A 235 1.54 0.45 -15.16
CA THR A 235 2.83 1.07 -15.53
C THR A 235 3.83 1.06 -14.39
N PHE A 236 3.40 1.41 -13.16
CA PHE A 236 4.32 1.58 -12.03
C PHE A 236 5.09 0.30 -11.70
N THR A 237 4.43 -0.87 -11.79
CA THR A 237 5.11 -2.15 -11.56
C THR A 237 6.31 -2.34 -12.48
N TYR A 238 6.20 -1.89 -13.73
CA TYR A 238 7.24 -2.02 -14.76
C TYR A 238 8.04 -0.73 -14.98
N LEU A 239 7.98 0.21 -14.01
CA LEU A 239 8.59 1.53 -14.14
C LEU A 239 10.12 1.45 -14.29
N SER A 240 10.79 0.57 -13.53
CA SER A 240 12.24 0.40 -13.62
C SER A 240 12.68 -0.12 -15.01
N PRO A 241 12.10 -1.21 -15.56
CA PRO A 241 12.31 -1.60 -16.96
C PRO A 241 11.98 -0.49 -17.97
N LEU A 242 10.85 0.21 -17.82
CA LEU A 242 10.46 1.29 -18.72
C LEU A 242 11.49 2.42 -18.75
N LEU A 243 11.99 2.85 -17.59
CA LEU A 243 13.01 3.89 -17.48
C LEU A 243 14.34 3.48 -18.13
N GLN A 244 14.71 2.20 -18.03
CA GLN A 244 15.98 1.70 -18.57
C GLN A 244 15.89 1.41 -20.07
N GLU A 245 14.87 0.69 -20.51
CA GLU A 245 14.76 0.19 -21.89
C GLU A 245 14.09 1.18 -22.84
N VAL A 246 13.10 1.94 -22.38
CA VAL A 246 12.35 2.90 -23.23
C VAL A 246 12.93 4.31 -23.09
N THR A 247 13.17 4.77 -21.87
CA THR A 247 13.68 6.13 -21.64
C THR A 247 15.21 6.22 -21.75
N GLY A 248 15.93 5.10 -21.60
CA GLY A 248 17.38 5.04 -21.74
C GLY A 248 18.16 5.62 -20.54
N PHE A 249 17.61 5.52 -19.33
CA PHE A 249 18.34 5.85 -18.10
C PHE A 249 19.18 4.67 -17.62
N GLU A 250 20.32 4.98 -17.00
CA GLU A 250 21.14 3.99 -16.29
C GLU A 250 20.46 3.56 -14.98
N ALA A 251 20.74 2.34 -14.53
CA ALA A 251 20.16 1.77 -13.31
C ALA A 251 20.37 2.66 -12.06
N SER A 252 21.56 3.27 -11.92
CA SER A 252 21.88 4.21 -10.84
C SER A 252 20.97 5.45 -10.85
N THR A 253 20.64 5.95 -12.03
CA THR A 253 19.74 7.10 -12.19
C THR A 253 18.30 6.71 -11.85
N VAL A 254 17.87 5.48 -12.18
CA VAL A 254 16.55 4.97 -11.81
C VAL A 254 16.33 4.99 -10.30
N THR A 255 17.35 4.63 -9.50
CA THR A 255 17.28 4.72 -8.04
C THR A 255 16.96 6.14 -7.56
N ILE A 256 17.59 7.16 -8.14
CA ILE A 256 17.34 8.57 -7.82
C ILE A 256 15.93 8.98 -8.27
N ILE A 257 15.50 8.54 -9.46
CA ILE A 257 14.15 8.81 -9.97
C ILE A 257 13.08 8.21 -9.04
N LEU A 258 13.28 6.98 -8.55
CA LEU A 258 12.36 6.34 -7.60
C LEU A 258 12.29 7.08 -6.26
N LEU A 259 13.40 7.67 -5.80
CA LEU A 259 13.41 8.54 -4.62
C LEU A 259 12.57 9.80 -4.83
N VAL A 260 12.75 10.49 -5.96
CA VAL A 260 11.94 11.66 -6.32
C VAL A 260 10.46 11.28 -6.48
N TYR A 261 10.19 10.13 -7.09
CA TYR A 261 8.84 9.58 -7.23
C TYR A 261 8.19 9.30 -5.87
N GLY A 262 8.94 8.74 -4.91
CA GLY A 262 8.49 8.55 -3.54
C GLY A 262 8.14 9.86 -2.83
N ILE A 263 8.95 10.92 -3.02
CA ILE A 263 8.63 12.27 -2.52
C ILE A 263 7.35 12.81 -3.18
N ALA A 264 7.17 12.63 -4.48
CA ALA A 264 5.97 13.04 -5.19
C ALA A 264 4.71 12.33 -4.63
N ILE A 265 4.80 11.03 -4.36
CA ILE A 265 3.74 10.26 -3.68
C ILE A 265 3.37 10.88 -2.33
N ALA A 266 4.37 11.25 -1.51
CA ALA A 266 4.14 11.82 -0.19
C ALA A 266 3.41 13.16 -0.26
N ILE A 267 3.84 14.04 -1.17
CA ILE A 267 3.16 15.31 -1.44
C ILE A 267 1.73 15.04 -1.93
N GLY A 268 1.57 14.09 -2.85
CA GLY A 268 0.29 13.67 -3.41
C GLY A 268 -0.71 13.26 -2.34
N ASN A 269 -0.31 12.36 -1.44
CA ASN A 269 -1.13 11.92 -0.31
C ASN A 269 -1.59 13.11 0.56
N MET A 270 -0.68 14.02 0.90
CA MET A 270 -1.02 15.18 1.73
C MET A 270 -2.01 16.13 1.03
N VAL A 271 -1.77 16.44 -0.25
CA VAL A 271 -2.67 17.29 -1.04
C VAL A 271 -4.03 16.62 -1.23
N GLY A 272 -4.02 15.32 -1.51
CA GLY A 272 -5.21 14.48 -1.68
C GLY A 272 -6.12 14.52 -0.46
N GLY A 273 -5.57 14.31 0.72
CA GLY A 273 -6.33 14.41 1.98
C GLY A 273 -7.01 15.76 2.15
N LYS A 274 -6.31 16.87 1.87
CA LYS A 274 -6.88 18.22 1.97
C LYS A 274 -8.02 18.43 0.95
N LEU A 275 -7.83 18.02 -0.29
CA LEU A 275 -8.82 18.17 -1.36
C LEU A 275 -10.08 17.33 -1.09
N SER A 276 -9.93 16.16 -0.47
CA SER A 276 -11.03 15.23 -0.21
C SER A 276 -11.88 15.59 1.02
N ASN A 277 -11.44 16.50 1.91
CA ASN A 277 -12.17 16.83 3.14
C ASN A 277 -13.54 17.50 2.90
N HIS A 278 -13.75 18.19 1.78
CA HIS A 278 -15.01 18.89 1.51
C HIS A 278 -15.97 18.04 0.66
N ASN A 279 -15.49 17.55 -0.48
CA ASN A 279 -16.28 16.73 -1.40
C ASN A 279 -15.39 15.63 -1.96
N PRO A 280 -15.27 14.49 -1.27
CA PRO A 280 -14.31 13.45 -1.61
C PRO A 280 -14.58 12.88 -3.00
N ILE A 281 -15.85 12.64 -3.36
CA ILE A 281 -16.20 12.07 -4.66
C ILE A 281 -15.85 13.01 -5.83
N ARG A 282 -16.08 14.32 -5.68
CA ARG A 282 -15.71 15.30 -6.71
C ARG A 282 -14.20 15.43 -6.83
N ALA A 283 -13.48 15.42 -5.71
CA ALA A 283 -12.02 15.43 -5.70
C ALA A 283 -11.45 14.18 -6.43
N LEU A 284 -11.99 12.99 -6.11
CA LEU A 284 -11.61 11.72 -6.74
C LEU A 284 -11.83 11.75 -8.26
N PHE A 285 -12.95 12.29 -8.73
CA PHE A 285 -13.21 12.42 -10.17
C PHE A 285 -12.09 13.18 -10.88
N TYR A 286 -11.69 14.34 -10.37
CA TYR A 286 -10.61 15.13 -10.97
C TYR A 286 -9.24 14.48 -10.82
N MET A 287 -8.96 13.83 -9.68
CA MET A 287 -7.70 13.10 -9.47
C MET A 287 -7.54 11.97 -10.50
N PHE A 288 -8.58 11.14 -10.70
CA PHE A 288 -8.54 10.07 -11.70
C PHE A 288 -8.52 10.61 -13.12
N PHE A 289 -9.27 11.68 -13.40
CA PHE A 289 -9.27 12.30 -14.73
C PHE A 289 -7.88 12.81 -15.12
N ILE A 290 -7.21 13.51 -14.21
CA ILE A 290 -5.85 14.00 -14.43
C ILE A 290 -4.85 12.83 -14.50
N GLN A 291 -4.97 11.83 -13.64
CA GLN A 291 -4.11 10.64 -13.68
C GLN A 291 -4.23 9.88 -15.01
N ALA A 292 -5.44 9.73 -15.55
CA ALA A 292 -5.66 9.12 -16.86
C ALA A 292 -4.94 9.91 -17.96
N ILE A 293 -5.07 11.24 -17.97
CA ILE A 293 -4.36 12.12 -18.92
C ILE A 293 -2.85 11.93 -18.79
N ILE A 294 -2.30 11.94 -17.57
CA ILE A 294 -0.87 11.74 -17.33
C ILE A 294 -0.39 10.41 -17.92
N LEU A 295 -1.15 9.33 -17.74
CA LEU A 295 -0.80 8.01 -18.28
C LEU A 295 -0.88 7.97 -19.83
N PHE A 296 -1.83 8.67 -20.45
CA PHE A 296 -1.84 8.81 -21.91
C PHE A 296 -0.66 9.65 -22.41
N VAL A 297 -0.37 10.77 -21.77
CA VAL A 297 0.77 11.64 -22.09
C VAL A 297 2.10 10.88 -21.94
N LEU A 298 2.21 10.03 -20.91
CA LEU A 298 3.40 9.21 -20.66
C LEU A 298 3.76 8.34 -21.85
N THR A 299 2.78 7.85 -22.61
CA THR A 299 3.00 7.04 -23.82
C THR A 299 3.85 7.79 -24.85
N PHE A 300 3.68 9.11 -24.96
CA PHE A 300 4.41 9.95 -25.91
C PHE A 300 5.69 10.53 -25.30
N THR A 301 5.72 10.76 -23.99
CA THR A 301 6.88 11.38 -23.33
C THR A 301 7.92 10.36 -22.88
N ALA A 302 7.57 9.09 -22.66
CA ALA A 302 8.46 8.05 -22.14
C ALA A 302 9.77 7.86 -22.93
N PRO A 303 9.80 7.97 -24.28
CA PRO A 303 11.05 7.88 -25.04
C PRO A 303 12.01 9.06 -24.83
N PHE A 304 11.54 10.17 -24.26
CA PHE A 304 12.33 11.40 -24.09
C PHE A 304 12.68 11.63 -22.62
N LYS A 305 13.97 11.62 -22.26
CA LYS A 305 14.44 11.70 -20.86
C LYS A 305 13.78 12.80 -20.03
N VAL A 306 13.79 14.05 -20.52
CA VAL A 306 13.27 15.20 -19.77
C VAL A 306 11.74 15.16 -19.66
N ALA A 307 11.04 14.99 -20.80
CA ALA A 307 9.59 14.96 -20.81
C ALA A 307 9.04 13.75 -20.03
N GLY A 308 9.64 12.57 -20.22
CA GLY A 308 9.30 11.34 -19.51
C GLY A 308 9.48 11.49 -18.00
N LEU A 309 10.59 12.08 -17.54
CA LEU A 309 10.83 12.35 -16.13
C LEU A 309 9.77 13.27 -15.52
N ILE A 310 9.43 14.37 -16.20
CA ILE A 310 8.37 15.30 -15.75
C ILE A 310 7.04 14.54 -15.61
N THR A 311 6.64 13.79 -16.63
CA THR A 311 5.38 13.02 -16.61
C THR A 311 5.38 11.96 -15.52
N ILE A 312 6.49 11.27 -15.26
CA ILE A 312 6.63 10.25 -14.20
C ILE A 312 6.51 10.88 -12.81
N ILE A 313 7.08 12.08 -12.59
CA ILE A 313 6.91 12.80 -11.32
C ILE A 313 5.44 13.16 -11.10
N PHE A 314 4.75 13.65 -12.12
CA PHE A 314 3.30 13.92 -12.04
C PHE A 314 2.49 12.63 -11.84
N MET A 315 2.88 11.54 -12.49
CA MET A 315 2.28 10.22 -12.28
C MET A 315 2.41 9.81 -10.82
N GLY A 316 3.57 9.96 -10.20
CA GLY A 316 3.78 9.65 -8.77
C GLY A 316 2.96 10.54 -7.85
N LEU A 317 2.88 11.84 -8.17
CA LEU A 317 2.05 12.79 -7.43
C LEU A 317 0.58 12.37 -7.40
N PHE A 318 0.00 11.98 -8.54
CA PHE A 318 -1.41 11.63 -8.65
C PHE A 318 -1.71 10.15 -8.34
N ALA A 319 -0.70 9.27 -8.42
CA ALA A 319 -0.81 7.83 -8.14
C ALA A 319 -1.42 7.55 -6.76
N PHE A 320 -0.98 8.30 -5.74
CA PHE A 320 -1.40 8.11 -4.36
C PHE A 320 -2.28 9.25 -3.82
N MET A 321 -2.42 10.36 -4.55
CA MET A 321 -3.31 11.47 -4.15
C MET A 321 -4.77 11.04 -3.92
N ASN A 322 -5.22 10.00 -4.61
CA ASN A 322 -6.57 9.46 -4.48
C ASN A 322 -6.78 8.61 -3.19
N VAL A 323 -5.71 8.14 -2.53
CA VAL A 323 -5.80 7.16 -1.44
C VAL A 323 -6.62 7.68 -0.24
N PRO A 324 -6.36 8.88 0.30
CA PRO A 324 -7.17 9.40 1.42
C PRO A 324 -8.63 9.62 1.03
N GLY A 325 -8.88 10.10 -0.19
CA GLY A 325 -10.23 10.38 -0.68
C GLY A 325 -11.06 9.12 -0.83
N LEU A 326 -10.49 8.05 -1.36
CA LEU A 326 -11.15 6.74 -1.47
C LEU A 326 -11.50 6.20 -0.08
N GLN A 327 -10.56 6.31 0.87
CA GLN A 327 -10.78 5.82 2.22
C GLN A 327 -11.90 6.59 2.94
N VAL A 328 -11.87 7.92 2.89
CA VAL A 328 -12.91 8.78 3.48
C VAL A 328 -14.26 8.52 2.83
N TYR A 329 -14.31 8.38 1.51
CA TYR A 329 -15.58 8.15 0.81
C TYR A 329 -16.22 6.81 1.17
N VAL A 330 -15.43 5.74 1.32
CA VAL A 330 -15.94 4.45 1.82
C VAL A 330 -16.51 4.58 3.22
N VAL A 331 -15.83 5.28 4.13
CA VAL A 331 -16.30 5.49 5.51
C VAL A 331 -17.64 6.22 5.51
N ILE A 332 -17.76 7.33 4.78
CA ILE A 332 -19.01 8.10 4.67
C ILE A 332 -20.17 7.23 4.16
N LEU A 333 -19.93 6.43 3.12
CA LEU A 333 -20.96 5.52 2.60
C LEU A 333 -21.30 4.41 3.58
N ALA A 334 -20.31 3.85 4.27
CA ALA A 334 -20.54 2.79 5.25
C ALA A 334 -21.36 3.31 6.44
N GLU A 335 -21.03 4.50 6.97
CA GLU A 335 -21.80 5.17 8.02
C GLU A 335 -23.26 5.41 7.59
N ARG A 336 -23.49 5.75 6.33
CA ARG A 336 -24.84 5.99 5.82
C ARG A 336 -25.65 4.71 5.57
N PHE A 337 -25.03 3.71 4.94
CA PHE A 337 -25.75 2.56 4.40
C PHE A 337 -25.62 1.27 5.22
N VAL A 338 -24.50 1.09 5.93
CA VAL A 338 -24.24 -0.07 6.78
C VAL A 338 -23.48 0.35 8.05
N PRO A 339 -24.09 1.15 8.96
CA PRO A 339 -23.39 1.76 10.09
C PRO A 339 -22.73 0.74 11.03
N SER A 340 -23.26 -0.49 11.09
CA SER A 340 -22.71 -1.57 11.91
C SER A 340 -21.37 -2.13 11.39
N ALA A 341 -20.89 -1.69 10.23
CA ALA A 341 -19.79 -2.34 9.51
C ALA A 341 -18.73 -1.36 8.97
N VAL A 342 -18.61 -0.16 9.53
CA VAL A 342 -17.67 0.89 9.04
C VAL A 342 -16.21 0.41 9.04
N ASP A 343 -15.75 -0.20 10.14
CA ASP A 343 -14.38 -0.74 10.24
C ASP A 343 -14.13 -1.86 9.22
N VAL A 344 -15.15 -2.67 8.95
CA VAL A 344 -15.09 -3.76 7.97
C VAL A 344 -15.03 -3.20 6.55
N ALA A 345 -15.80 -2.14 6.26
CA ALA A 345 -15.78 -1.47 4.97
C ALA A 345 -14.40 -0.85 4.68
N SER A 346 -13.81 -0.22 5.70
CA SER A 346 -12.44 0.29 5.67
C SER A 346 -11.43 -0.81 5.32
N ALA A 347 -11.52 -1.97 5.96
CA ALA A 347 -10.63 -3.12 5.69
C ALA A 347 -10.85 -3.72 4.29
N ILE A 348 -12.10 -3.84 3.83
CA ILE A 348 -12.43 -4.30 2.47
C ILE A 348 -11.87 -3.33 1.42
N ASN A 349 -11.87 -2.03 1.70
CA ASN A 349 -11.26 -1.05 0.79
C ASN A 349 -9.74 -1.24 0.66
N ILE A 350 -9.04 -1.55 1.75
CA ILE A 350 -7.61 -1.91 1.71
C ILE A 350 -7.38 -3.18 0.88
N ALA A 351 -8.27 -4.17 1.01
CA ALA A 351 -8.24 -5.35 0.15
C ALA A 351 -8.50 -4.98 -1.33
N ALA A 352 -9.39 -4.03 -1.61
CA ALA A 352 -9.64 -3.52 -2.95
C ALA A 352 -8.42 -2.77 -3.53
N PHE A 353 -7.70 -1.99 -2.73
CA PHE A 353 -6.43 -1.38 -3.14
C PHE A 353 -5.42 -2.45 -3.58
N ASN A 354 -5.21 -3.46 -2.75
CA ASN A 354 -4.29 -4.57 -3.04
C ASN A 354 -4.75 -5.44 -4.22
N GLY A 355 -6.06 -5.70 -4.33
CA GLY A 355 -6.65 -6.36 -5.49
C GLY A 355 -6.43 -5.56 -6.77
N GLY A 356 -6.51 -4.23 -6.70
CA GLY A 356 -6.16 -3.31 -7.77
C GLY A 356 -4.68 -3.39 -8.15
N ILE A 357 -3.76 -3.37 -7.18
CA ILE A 357 -2.32 -3.57 -7.44
C ILE A 357 -2.08 -4.91 -8.15
N ALA A 358 -2.71 -5.99 -7.66
CA ALA A 358 -2.57 -7.32 -8.22
C ALA A 358 -3.05 -7.39 -9.67
N LEU A 359 -4.24 -6.85 -9.93
CA LEU A 359 -4.84 -6.81 -11.25
C LEU A 359 -4.04 -5.92 -12.21
N GLY A 360 -3.68 -4.71 -11.78
CA GLY A 360 -2.91 -3.77 -12.58
C GLY A 360 -1.54 -4.32 -12.95
N SER A 361 -0.81 -4.85 -11.98
CA SER A 361 0.51 -5.48 -12.20
C SER A 361 0.41 -6.68 -13.15
N TYR A 362 -0.62 -7.51 -13.00
CA TYR A 362 -0.83 -8.65 -13.90
C TYR A 362 -1.14 -8.20 -15.33
N ILE A 363 -2.04 -7.22 -15.50
CA ILE A 363 -2.35 -6.64 -16.83
C ILE A 363 -1.10 -6.00 -17.43
N GLY A 364 -0.31 -5.26 -16.64
CA GLY A 364 0.96 -4.67 -17.09
C GLY A 364 1.93 -5.72 -17.61
N GLY A 365 1.97 -6.90 -16.99
CA GLY A 365 2.76 -8.04 -17.46
C GLY A 365 2.28 -8.60 -18.80
N LEU A 366 0.96 -8.81 -18.94
CA LEU A 366 0.38 -9.25 -20.22
C LEU A 366 0.69 -8.27 -21.35
N VAL A 367 0.58 -6.97 -21.09
CA VAL A 367 0.89 -5.91 -22.06
C VAL A 367 2.39 -5.88 -22.39
N THR A 368 3.25 -5.98 -21.38
CA THR A 368 4.71 -6.02 -21.56
C THR A 368 5.13 -7.20 -22.45
N ASN A 369 4.52 -8.37 -22.27
CA ASN A 369 4.83 -9.58 -23.05
C ASN A 369 4.33 -9.54 -24.50
N SER A 370 3.20 -8.86 -24.76
CA SER A 370 2.50 -8.93 -26.05
C SER A 370 2.68 -7.69 -26.92
N LEU A 371 2.66 -6.50 -26.31
CA LEU A 371 2.70 -5.20 -26.99
C LEU A 371 4.00 -4.44 -26.70
N GLY A 372 4.61 -4.67 -25.53
CA GLY A 372 5.84 -4.02 -25.08
C GLY A 372 5.63 -3.01 -23.94
N LEU A 373 6.73 -2.64 -23.27
CA LEU A 373 6.72 -1.81 -22.05
C LEU A 373 6.01 -0.47 -22.19
N ILE A 374 6.19 0.21 -23.33
CA ILE A 374 5.60 1.54 -23.56
C ILE A 374 4.07 1.51 -23.54
N HIS A 375 3.46 0.38 -23.90
CA HIS A 375 2.01 0.24 -23.96
C HIS A 375 1.36 0.08 -22.58
N THR A 376 2.15 -0.18 -21.54
CA THR A 376 1.62 -0.22 -20.15
C THR A 376 1.01 1.12 -19.73
N ALA A 377 1.50 2.24 -20.27
CA ALA A 377 1.04 3.59 -19.95
C ALA A 377 -0.42 3.83 -20.36
N TRP A 378 -0.76 3.75 -21.64
CA TRP A 378 -2.14 3.99 -22.09
C TRP A 378 -3.12 2.90 -21.65
N VAL A 379 -2.69 1.64 -21.49
CA VAL A 379 -3.55 0.57 -20.93
C VAL A 379 -3.90 0.87 -19.47
N GLY A 380 -2.93 1.31 -18.67
CA GLY A 380 -3.18 1.85 -17.34
C GLY A 380 -4.14 3.04 -17.38
N GLY A 381 -3.94 3.95 -18.34
CA GLY A 381 -4.83 5.08 -18.60
C GLY A 381 -6.29 4.65 -18.83
N LEU A 382 -6.54 3.64 -19.66
CA LEU A 382 -7.88 3.08 -19.91
C LEU A 382 -8.51 2.50 -18.64
N MET A 383 -7.72 1.79 -17.82
CA MET A 383 -8.19 1.26 -16.54
C MET A 383 -8.60 2.40 -15.59
N VAL A 384 -7.82 3.49 -15.53
CA VAL A 384 -8.15 4.69 -14.75
C VAL A 384 -9.37 5.42 -15.33
N VAL A 385 -9.54 5.48 -16.66
CA VAL A 385 -10.77 6.01 -17.29
C VAL A 385 -12.02 5.25 -16.82
N GLY A 386 -11.92 3.93 -16.64
CA GLY A 386 -12.98 3.14 -16.01
C GLY A 386 -13.35 3.68 -14.62
N ALA A 387 -12.36 4.00 -13.79
CA ALA A 387 -12.59 4.63 -12.49
C ALA A 387 -13.20 6.04 -12.60
N VAL A 388 -12.81 6.84 -13.59
CA VAL A 388 -13.42 8.16 -13.87
C VAL A 388 -14.92 8.02 -14.16
N ILE A 389 -15.28 7.10 -15.07
CA ILE A 389 -16.68 6.86 -15.46
C ILE A 389 -17.50 6.38 -14.27
N LEU A 390 -17.00 5.41 -13.50
CA LEU A 390 -17.68 4.90 -12.32
C LEU A 390 -17.80 5.95 -11.22
N THR A 391 -16.79 6.80 -11.04
CA THR A 391 -16.84 7.91 -10.08
C THR A 391 -17.90 8.93 -10.51
N ALA A 392 -17.95 9.30 -11.79
CA ALA A 392 -19.01 10.18 -12.32
C ALA A 392 -20.40 9.56 -12.12
N TRP A 393 -20.55 8.26 -12.35
CA TRP A 393 -21.80 7.56 -12.09
C TRP A 393 -22.16 7.62 -10.60
N SER A 394 -21.22 7.34 -9.70
CA SER A 394 -21.42 7.48 -8.25
C SER A 394 -21.85 8.90 -7.86
N MET A 395 -21.33 9.95 -8.53
CA MET A 395 -21.75 11.34 -8.30
C MET A 395 -23.22 11.57 -8.70
N THR A 396 -23.65 11.00 -9.82
CA THR A 396 -25.06 11.10 -10.25
C THR A 396 -25.99 10.41 -9.27
N LEU A 397 -25.56 9.27 -8.73
CA LEU A 397 -26.31 8.52 -7.75
C LEU A 397 -26.38 9.25 -6.39
N GLU A 398 -25.31 9.94 -5.97
CA GLU A 398 -25.29 10.77 -4.76
C GLU A 398 -26.23 11.98 -4.88
N LYS A 399 -26.25 12.65 -6.04
CA LYS A 399 -27.19 13.75 -6.31
C LYS A 399 -28.65 13.30 -6.21
N ARG A 400 -28.97 12.09 -6.69
CA ARG A 400 -30.33 11.54 -6.62
C ARG A 400 -30.76 11.26 -5.18
N ASP A 401 -29.83 10.90 -4.30
CA ASP A 401 -30.13 10.65 -2.88
C ASP A 401 -30.35 11.95 -2.10
N GLN A 402 -29.78 13.08 -2.55
CA GLN A 402 -29.98 14.39 -1.90
C GLN A 402 -31.28 15.09 -2.32
N VAL A 403 -31.91 14.64 -3.41
CA VAL A 403 -33.18 15.19 -3.94
C VAL A 403 -34.39 14.42 -3.40
N LYS A 404 -34.17 13.27 -2.76
CA LYS A 404 -35.18 12.49 -2.03
C LYS A 404 -35.07 12.78 -0.54
#